data_AF-A0A0A2UU47-F1
#
_entry.id   AF-A0A0A2UU47-F1
#
_cell.length_a   1.000
_cell.length_b   1.000
_cell.length_c   1.000
_cell.angle_alpha   90.00
_cell.angle_beta   90.00
_cell.angle_gamma   90.00
#
_symmetry.space_group_name_H-M   'P 1'
#
loop_
_entity.id
_entity.type
_entity.pdbx_description
1 polymer ?
#
loop_
_entity_poly.entity_id
_entity_poly.type
_entity_poly.pdbx_seq_one_letter_code
_entity_poly.pdbx_strand_id
1 'polypeptide(L)' 'MVKNVPLLISMLLIGLGALTVSQNAQLPEPLHWVLIIMSVILNMTSAIGLILNLGIQKLYEN' A
#
# COMPACT_ATOMS: atom_id res chain seq x y z
N MET A 1 18.52 0.29 4.88
CA MET A 1 17.97 -1.05 4.63
C MET A 1 16.78 -1.27 5.54
N VAL A 2 15.55 -1.02 5.07
CA VAL A 2 14.37 -1.35 5.87
C VAL A 2 14.23 -2.87 5.77
N LYS A 3 14.65 -3.57 6.81
CA LYS A 3 14.66 -5.05 6.89
C LYS A 3 13.26 -5.68 6.78
N ASN A 4 12.22 -4.84 6.73
CA ASN A 4 10.81 -5.19 6.82
C ASN A 4 10.12 -5.12 5.45
N VAL A 5 10.77 -5.62 4.38
CA VAL A 5 10.10 -5.81 3.07
C VAL A 5 8.79 -6.59 3.20
N PRO A 6 8.69 -7.67 4.02
CA PRO A 6 7.43 -8.36 4.25
C PRO A 6 6.33 -7.43 4.79
N LEU A 7 6.67 -6.50 5.68
CA LEU A 7 5.73 -5.53 6.24
C LEU A 7 5.20 -4.58 5.16
N LEU A 8 6.09 -4.09 4.28
CA LEU A 8 5.69 -3.20 3.19
C LEU A 8 4.75 -3.90 2.20
N ILE A 9 5.00 -5.18 1.90
CA ILE A 9 4.10 -6.01 1.08
C ILE A 9 2.75 -6.19 1.79
N SER A 10 2.73 -6.49 3.10
CA SER A 10 1.48 -6.60 3.85
C SER A 10 0.69 -5.29 3.85
N MET A 11 1.35 -4.14 4.03
CA MET A 11 0.70 -2.82 3.95
C MET A 11 0.12 -2.54 2.56
N LEU A 12 0.84 -2.91 1.50
CA LEU A 12 0.36 -2.80 0.12
C LEU A 12 -0.89 -3.66 -0.10
N LEU A 13 -0.87 -4.92 0.35
CA LEU A 13 -2.00 -5.84 0.23
C LEU A 13 -3.24 -5.35 1.01
N ILE A 14 -3.04 -4.82 2.23
CA ILE A 14 -4.11 -4.23 3.02
C ILE A 14 -4.67 -2.97 2.35
N GLY A 15 -3.79 -2.12 1.81
CA GLY A 15 -4.20 -0.92 1.07
C GLY A 15 -5.02 -1.25 -0.17
N LEU A 16 -4.59 -2.23 -0.98
CA LEU A 16 -5.35 -2.75 -2.12
C LEU A 16 -6.69 -3.34 -1.70
N GLY A 17 -6.72 -4.16 -0.65
CA GLY A 17 -7.96 -4.73 -0.12
C GLY A 17 -8.94 -3.66 0.33
N ALA A 18 -8.46 -2.64 1.04
CA ALA A 18 -9.26 -1.49 1.46
C ALA A 18 -9.85 -0.73 0.27
N LEU A 19 -9.06 -0.51 -0.80
CA LEU A 19 -9.53 0.13 -2.02
C LEU A 19 -10.59 -0.73 -2.73
N THR A 20 -10.36 -2.03 -2.87
CA THR A 20 -11.32 -2.97 -3.49
C THR A 20 -12.62 -3.02 -2.71
N VAL A 21 -12.57 -3.09 -1.38
CA VAL A 21 -13.77 -3.05 -0.52
C VAL A 21 -14.48 -1.71 -0.69
N SER A 22 -13.75 -0.59 -0.69
CA SER A 22 -14.35 0.73 -0.90
C SER A 22 -15.11 0.83 -2.22
N GLN A 23 -14.59 0.24 -3.29
CA GLN A 23 -15.18 0.32 -4.63
C GLN A 23 -16.31 -0.68 -4.88
N ASN A 24 -16.30 -1.84 -4.20
CA ASN A 24 -17.24 -2.93 -4.46
C ASN A 24 -18.31 -3.10 -3.39
N ALA A 25 -18.10 -2.60 -2.17
CA ALA A 25 -19.10 -2.65 -1.11
C ALA A 25 -19.95 -1.37 -1.11
N GLN A 26 -21.26 -1.53 -0.89
CA GLN A 26 -22.15 -0.41 -0.59
C GLN A 26 -21.87 0.07 0.84
N LEU A 27 -20.91 0.97 0.98
CA LEU A 27 -20.57 1.63 2.24
C LEU A 27 -21.29 2.98 2.34
N PRO A 28 -21.62 3.43 3.57
CA PRO A 28 -22.03 4.81 3.80
C PRO A 28 -20.97 5.79 3.29
N GLU A 29 -21.42 6.89 2.69
CA GLU A 29 -20.57 7.92 2.07
C GLU A 29 -19.36 8.38 2.92
N PRO A 30 -19.50 8.69 4.23
CA PRO A 30 -18.34 9.07 5.04
C PRO A 30 -17.34 7.94 5.23
N LEU A 31 -17.81 6.69 5.33
CA LEU A 31 -16.95 5.53 5.52
C LEU A 31 -16.19 5.20 4.22
N HIS A 32 -16.84 5.37 3.07
CA HIS A 32 -16.22 5.22 1.74
C HIS A 32 -15.03 6.18 1.57
N TRP A 33 -15.21 7.47 1.86
CA TRP A 33 -14.12 8.45 1.75
C TRP A 33 -12.97 8.18 2.71
N VAL A 34 -13.26 7.77 3.96
CA VAL A 34 -12.22 7.40 4.94
C VAL A 34 -11.41 6.19 4.44
N LEU A 35 -12.08 5.17 3.92
CA LEU A 35 -11.43 3.99 3.33
C LEU A 35 -10.56 4.35 2.14
N ILE A 36 -11.04 5.22 1.24
CA ILE A 36 -10.25 5.69 0.10
C ILE A 36 -8.99 6.41 0.58
N ILE A 37 -9.12 7.40 1.47
CA ILE A 37 -7.97 8.18 1.95
C ILE A 37 -6.93 7.26 2.61
N MET A 38 -7.39 6.35 3.48
CA MET A 38 -6.52 5.37 4.11
C MET A 38 -5.84 4.44 3.10
N SER A 39 -6.58 3.97 2.10
CA SER A 39 -6.04 3.10 1.05
C SER A 39 -4.97 3.80 0.22
N VAL A 40 -5.15 5.08 -0.09
CA VAL A 40 -4.19 5.88 -0.88
C VAL A 40 -2.91 6.08 -0.09
N ILE A 41 -3.01 6.46 1.18
CA ILE A 41 -1.84 6.67 2.04
C ILE A 41 -1.06 5.35 2.22
N LEU A 42 -1.75 4.25 2.52
CA LEU A 42 -1.10 2.94 2.67
C LEU A 42 -0.43 2.48 1.37
N ASN A 43 -1.11 2.58 0.22
CA ASN A 43 -0.55 2.17 -1.06
C ASN A 43 0.63 3.05 -1.48
N MET A 44 0.53 4.38 -1.32
CA MET A 44 1.59 5.29 -1.73
C MET A 44 2.86 5.10 -0.89
N THR A 45 2.70 5.01 0.44
CA THR A 45 3.85 4.80 1.35
C THR A 45 4.50 3.43 1.15
N SER A 46 3.71 2.36 1.00
CA SER A 46 4.23 1.02 0.75
C SER A 46 4.89 0.89 -0.63
N ALA A 47 4.32 1.47 -1.69
CA ALA A 47 4.91 1.47 -3.02
C ALA A 47 6.26 2.21 -3.05
N ILE A 48 6.34 3.41 -2.47
CA ILE A 48 7.60 4.16 -2.37
C ILE A 48 8.63 3.37 -1.57
N GLY A 49 8.23 2.79 -0.42
CA GLY A 49 9.11 1.96 0.39
C GLY A 49 9.62 0.71 -0.34
N LEU A 50 8.79 0.07 -1.15
CA LEU A 50 9.15 -1.10 -1.95
C LEU A 50 10.08 -0.73 -3.11
N ILE A 51 9.80 0.35 -3.83
CA ILE A 51 10.66 0.82 -4.93
C ILE A 51 12.04 1.20 -4.40
N LEU A 52 12.10 1.90 -3.27
CA LEU A 52 13.38 2.27 -2.66
C LEU A 52 14.14 1.05 -2.12
N ASN A 53 13.47 0.03 -1.56
CA ASN A 53 14.20 -1.15 -1.07
C ASN A 53 14.54 -2.12 -2.21
N LEU A 54 13.56 -2.60 -2.96
CA LEU A 54 13.76 -3.61 -4.01
C LEU A 54 14.39 -3.02 -5.27
N GLY A 55 13.97 -1.82 -5.67
CA GLY A 55 14.51 -1.15 -6.86
C GLY A 55 15.98 -0.77 -6.69
N ILE A 56 16.36 -0.22 -5.53
CA ILE A 56 17.76 0.12 -5.25
C ILE A 56 18.60 -1.12 -4.96
N GLN A 57 18.09 -2.13 -4.23
CA GLN A 57 18.82 -3.40 -4.03
C GLN A 57 19.14 -4.07 -5.36
N LYS A 58 18.15 -4.18 -6.25
CA LYS A 58 18.34 -4.80 -7.57
C LYS A 58 19.30 -4.01 -8.46
N LEU A 59 19.41 -2.69 -8.27
CA LEU A 59 20.34 -1.83 -9.01
C LEU A 59 21.79 -1.90 -8.47
N TYR A 60 21.96 -2.31 -7.20
CA TYR A 60 23.27 -2.40 -6.55
C TYR A 60 23.85 -3.83 -6.57
N GLU A 61 23.01 -4.85 -6.73
CA GLU A 61 23.43 -6.24 -6.95
C GLU A 61 23.86 -6.56 -8.40
N ASN A 62 23.84 -5.57 -9.30
CA ASN A 62 24.14 -5.71 -10.73
C ASN A 62 25.31 -4.81 -11.15
#